data_AF-A0A1V8NCH2-F1
#
_entry.id   AF-A0A1V8NCH2-F1
#
_cell.length_a   1.000
_cell.length_b   1.000
_cell.length_c   1.000
_cell.angle_alpha   90.00
_cell.angle_beta   90.00
_cell.angle_gamma   90.00
#
_symmetry.space_group_name_H-M   'P 1'
#
loop_
_entity.id
_entity.type
_entity.pdbx_description
1 polymer ?
#
loop_
_entity_poly.entity_id
_entity_poly.type
_entity_poly.pdbx_seq_one_letter_code
_entity_poly.pdbx_strand_id
1 'polypeptide(L)'
;MKEIVKKIKKNLQKKFFTKKVYISETLENLMIIVVSNYFENMSLLERQKNIYKVITGYITDKTIHSVSIKTYTLNEWKKQKNIE
;
A
#
# COMPACT_ATOMS: atom_id res chain seq x y z
N MET A 1 12.82 -11.54 1.94
CA MET A 1 11.83 -10.58 1.42
C MET A 1 10.38 -11.09 1.44
N LYS A 2 10.06 -12.28 0.89
CA LYS A 2 8.68 -12.84 0.88
C LYS A 2 7.91 -12.79 2.22
N GLU A 3 8.56 -13.09 3.33
CA GLU A 3 7.97 -13.03 4.68
C GLU A 3 7.58 -11.59 5.09
N ILE A 4 8.43 -10.61 4.74
CA ILE A 4 8.22 -9.20 5.07
C ILE A 4 7.01 -8.67 4.31
N VAL A 5 6.93 -8.94 3.01
CA VAL A 5 5.77 -8.56 2.18
C VAL A 5 4.47 -9.15 2.72
N LYS A 6 4.49 -10.42 3.14
CA LYS A 6 3.33 -11.07 3.75
C LYS A 6 2.91 -10.40 5.07
N LYS A 7 3.87 -10.00 5.90
CA LYS A 7 3.63 -9.26 7.15
C LYS A 7 3.04 -7.86 6.88
N ILE A 8 3.65 -7.09 5.96
CA ILE A 8 3.16 -5.78 5.55
C ILE A 8 1.72 -5.90 5.05
N LYS A 9 1.44 -6.85 4.15
CA LYS A 9 0.08 -7.07 3.62
C LYS A 9 -0.92 -7.30 4.74
N LYS A 10 -0.65 -8.21 5.67
CA LYS A 10 -1.54 -8.48 6.81
C LYS A 10 -1.75 -7.25 7.70
N ASN A 11 -0.69 -6.48 7.96
CA ASN A 11 -0.79 -5.32 8.82
C ASN A 11 -1.62 -4.20 8.17
N LEU A 12 -1.41 -3.95 6.88
CA LEU A 12 -2.22 -3.03 6.09
C LEU A 12 -3.70 -3.47 6.04
N GLN A 13 -3.96 -4.76 5.80
CA GLN A 13 -5.32 -5.30 5.78
C GLN A 13 -6.04 -5.09 7.12
N LYS A 14 -5.34 -5.31 8.25
CA LYS A 14 -5.88 -5.08 9.59
C LYS A 14 -6.11 -3.59 9.88
N LYS A 15 -5.13 -2.73 9.57
CA LYS A 15 -5.19 -1.30 9.90
C LYS A 15 -6.25 -0.55 9.11
N PHE A 16 -6.43 -0.91 7.84
CA PHE A 16 -7.37 -0.24 6.92
C PHE A 16 -8.64 -1.03 6.66
N PHE A 17 -8.88 -2.11 7.42
CA PHE A 17 -10.04 -3.01 7.32
C PHE A 17 -10.38 -3.41 5.87
N THR A 18 -9.36 -3.61 5.04
CA THR A 18 -9.53 -3.95 3.63
C THR A 18 -8.86 -5.27 3.31
N LYS A 19 -9.45 -6.03 2.39
CA LYS A 19 -8.81 -7.23 1.83
C LYS A 19 -8.02 -6.93 0.55
N LYS A 20 -8.30 -5.81 -0.11
CA LYS A 20 -7.72 -5.42 -1.41
C LYS A 20 -6.38 -4.70 -1.23
N VAL A 21 -5.35 -5.48 -0.94
CA VAL A 21 -3.96 -5.02 -0.83
C VAL A 21 -3.10 -5.81 -1.81
N TYR A 22 -2.41 -5.10 -2.68
CA TYR A 22 -1.47 -5.65 -3.65
C TYR A 22 -0.09 -5.09 -3.36
N ILE A 23 0.91 -5.96 -3.33
CA ILE A 23 2.30 -5.57 -3.11
C ILE A 23 3.10 -6.26 -4.22
N SER A 24 3.86 -5.47 -4.96
CA SER A 24 4.78 -5.93 -6.00
C SER A 24 6.19 -5.56 -5.55
N GLU A 25 7.03 -6.57 -5.35
CA GLU A 25 8.45 -6.39 -5.03
C GLU A 25 9.28 -6.70 -6.28
N THR A 26 10.12 -5.75 -6.68
CA THR A 26 11.12 -5.89 -7.75
C THR A 26 12.52 -5.78 -7.14
N LEU A 27 13.57 -6.05 -7.92
CA LEU A 27 14.98 -6.02 -7.47
C LEU A 27 15.35 -4.78 -6.62
N GLU A 28 14.85 -3.60 -6.97
CA GLU A 28 15.20 -2.35 -6.29
C GLU A 28 13.98 -1.52 -5.86
N ASN A 29 12.78 -1.92 -6.29
CA ASN A 29 11.56 -1.13 -6.19
C ASN A 29 10.46 -1.92 -5.50
N LEU A 30 9.79 -1.30 -4.54
CA LEU A 30 8.64 -1.88 -3.85
C LEU A 30 7.38 -1.05 -4.16
N MET A 31 6.44 -1.63 -4.89
CA MET A 31 5.15 -1.01 -5.18
C MET A 31 4.05 -1.58 -4.27
N ILE A 32 3.34 -0.70 -3.58
CA ILE A 32 2.23 -1.05 -2.69
C ILE A 32 0.98 -0.35 -3.19
N ILE A 33 -0.07 -1.13 -3.43
CA ILE A 33 -1.39 -0.65 -3.81
C ILE A 33 -2.39 -1.07 -2.73
N VAL A 34 -3.02 -0.08 -2.08
CA VAL A 34 -4.06 -0.33 -1.07
C VAL A 34 -5.37 0.27 -1.54
N VAL A 35 -6.40 -0.55 -1.62
CA VAL A 35 -7.75 -0.12 -1.98
C VAL A 35 -8.63 -0.18 -0.73
N SER A 36 -9.06 0.97 -0.22
CA SER A 36 -9.95 1.04 0.95
C SER A 36 -10.81 2.31 0.93
N ASN A 37 -12.06 2.18 1.38
CA ASN A 37 -12.96 3.29 1.71
C ASN A 37 -12.45 4.14 2.88
N TYR A 38 -11.49 3.65 3.66
CA TYR A 38 -10.80 4.44 4.70
C TYR A 38 -10.18 5.75 4.16
N PHE A 39 -9.81 5.76 2.88
CA PHE A 39 -9.15 6.90 2.25
C PHE A 39 -10.10 7.96 1.70
N GLU A 40 -11.41 7.72 1.72
CA GLU A 40 -12.41 8.55 1.02
C GLU A 40 -12.41 10.02 1.44
N ASN A 41 -12.08 10.30 2.70
CA ASN A 41 -11.97 11.66 3.24
C ASN A 41 -10.53 12.08 3.58
N MET A 42 -9.52 11.40 3.03
CA MET A 42 -8.11 11.70 3.32
C MET A 42 -7.40 12.30 2.12
N SER A 43 -6.53 13.27 2.38
CA SER A 43 -5.64 13.84 1.38
C SER A 43 -4.58 12.82 0.95
N LEU A 44 -4.08 12.93 -0.29
CA LEU A 44 -3.04 12.02 -0.81
C LEU A 44 -1.83 11.90 0.12
N LEU A 45 -1.38 13.02 0.69
CA LEU A 45 -0.27 13.06 1.64
C LEU A 45 -0.57 12.28 2.93
N GLU A 46 -1.79 12.40 3.46
CA GLU A 46 -2.22 11.67 4.66
C GLU A 46 -2.33 10.18 4.39
N ARG A 47 -2.89 9.80 3.23
CA ARG A 47 -2.93 8.41 2.77
C ARG A 47 -1.50 7.84 2.71
N GLN A 48 -0.58 8.55 2.06
CA GLN A 48 0.82 8.15 1.96
C GLN A 48 1.49 8.06 3.33
N LYS A 49 1.34 9.06 4.22
CA LYS A 49 1.88 9.04 5.59
C LYS A 49 1.38 7.83 6.37
N ASN A 50 0.09 7.49 6.26
CA ASN A 50 -0.50 6.37 6.96
C ASN A 50 0.08 5.02 6.51
N ILE A 51 0.32 4.86 5.20
CA ILE A 51 0.99 3.67 4.67
C ILE A 51 2.46 3.66 5.10
N TYR A 52 3.19 4.77 4.90
CA TYR A 52 4.60 4.91 5.27
C TYR A 52 4.83 4.51 6.73
N LYS A 53 4.01 5.01 7.67
CA LYS A 53 4.11 4.61 9.08
C LYS A 53 4.06 3.09 9.33
N VAL A 54 3.30 2.34 8.52
CA VAL A 54 3.22 0.88 8.66
C VAL A 54 4.47 0.21 8.10
N ILE A 55 4.95 0.70 6.96
CA ILE A 55 6.03 0.04 6.22
C ILE A 55 7.42 0.47 6.69
N THR A 56 7.59 1.67 7.23
CA THR A 56 8.87 2.16 7.77
C THR A 56 9.43 1.23 8.84
N GLY A 57 8.58 0.57 9.64
CA GLY A 57 9.03 -0.43 10.61
C GLY A 57 9.58 -1.73 9.99
N TYR A 58 9.37 -1.95 8.69
CA TYR A 58 9.86 -3.11 7.94
C TYR A 58 10.97 -2.76 6.93
N ILE A 59 11.07 -1.48 6.52
CA ILE A 59 12.05 -0.99 5.51
C ILE A 59 13.38 -0.55 6.17
N THR A 60 13.57 -0.83 7.46
CA THR A 60 14.81 -0.52 8.19
C THR A 60 16.03 -1.27 7.63
N ASP A 61 15.78 -2.37 6.93
CA ASP A 61 16.76 -3.11 6.13
C ASP A 61 17.01 -2.32 4.83
N LYS A 62 18.20 -1.72 4.69
CA LYS A 62 18.62 -0.80 3.60
C LYS A 62 18.61 -1.37 2.17
N THR A 63 17.81 -2.40 1.89
CA THR A 63 17.71 -3.10 0.60
C THR A 63 16.70 -2.49 -0.36
N ILE A 64 15.78 -1.63 0.12
CA ILE A 64 14.76 -1.00 -0.74
C ILE A 64 15.23 0.40 -1.13
N HIS A 65 15.63 0.58 -2.39
CA HIS A 65 16.05 1.88 -2.91
C HIS A 65 14.86 2.82 -3.14
N SER A 66 13.69 2.30 -3.49
CA SER A 66 12.51 3.11 -3.77
C SER A 66 11.19 2.41 -3.46
N VAL A 67 10.28 3.14 -2.82
CA VAL A 67 8.95 2.65 -2.46
C VAL A 67 7.88 3.50 -3.15
N SER A 68 7.09 2.85 -4.01
CA SER A 68 5.94 3.45 -4.66
C SER A 68 4.66 3.08 -3.93
N ILE A 69 3.98 4.06 -3.35
CA ILE A 69 2.71 3.85 -2.65
C ILE A 69 1.58 4.45 -3.46
N LYS A 70 0.59 3.62 -3.78
CA LYS A 70 -0.66 4.04 -4.42
C LYS A 70 -1.83 3.63 -3.53
N THR A 71 -2.70 4.59 -3.25
CA THR A 71 -3.87 4.40 -2.40
C THR A 71 -5.12 4.81 -3.14
N TYR A 72 -6.10 3.93 -3.21
CA TYR A 72 -7.33 4.17 -3.94
C TYR A 72 -8.52 3.93 -3.02
N THR A 73 -9.57 4.71 -3.22
CA THR A 73 -10.90 4.36 -2.70
C THR A 73 -11.52 3.23 -3.50
N LEU A 74 -12.55 2.59 -2.97
CA LEU A 74 -13.32 1.59 -3.72
C LEU A 74 -13.89 2.17 -5.01
N ASN A 75 -14.29 3.44 -4.98
CA ASN A 75 -14.84 4.15 -6.14
C ASN A 75 -13.74 4.47 -7.18
N GLU A 76 -12.59 5.00 -6.74
CA GLU A 76 -11.44 5.25 -7.63
C GLU A 76 -10.94 3.95 -8.28
N TRP A 77 -10.85 2.86 -7.52
CA TRP A 77 -10.42 1.56 -8.05
C TRP A 77 -11.39 1.00 -9.08
N LYS A 78 -12.70 1.17 -8.88
CA LYS A 78 -13.71 0.80 -9.89
C LYS A 78 -13.54 1.62 -11.17
N LYS A 79 -13.34 2.93 -11.05
CA LYS A 79 -13.09 3.81 -12.21
C LYS A 79 -11.82 3.44 -12.95
N GLN A 80 -10.74 3.16 -12.22
CA GLN A 80 -9.45 2.78 -12.81
C GLN A 80 -9.49 1.42 -13.51
N LYS A 81 -10.31 0.48 -13.03
CA LYS A 81 -10.53 -0.82 -13.67
C LYS A 81 -11.47 -0.77 -14.88
N ASN A 82 -12.35 0.23 -14.97
CA ASN A 82 -13.27 0.42 -16.11
C ASN A 82 -12.63 1.14 -17.31
N ILE A 83 -11.30 1.10 -17.40
CA ILE A 83 -10.56 1.52 -18.60
C ILE A 83 -10.15 0.21 -19.29
N GLU A 84 -11.15 -0.48 -19.85
CA GLU A 84 -11.00 -1.59 -20.81
C GLU A 84 -11.87 -1.29 -22.02
#